data_AF-A0A424S6X0-F1
#
_entry.id   AF-A0A424S6X0-F1
#
_cell.length_a   1.000
_cell.length_b   1.000
_cell.length_c   1.000
_cell.angle_alpha   90.00
_cell.angle_beta   90.00
_cell.angle_gamma   90.00
#
_symmetry.space_group_name_H-M   'P 1'
#
loop_
_entity.id
_entity.type
_entity.pdbx_description
1 polymer ?
#
loop_
_entity_poly.entity_id
_entity_poly.type
_entity_poly.pdbx_seq_one_letter_code
_entity_poly.pdbx_strand_id
1 'polypeptide(L)'
;MTTGSIYETEYGNRPTYPKPDGQIDADVAIIGGGLTGISAALTLAEASIKPVVLEAGAIGAGGSGRNGGHLCQGWPNDFDRISRQLDEAEADIAWQAGMDAVDLVKQRIARYSIRCDL
;
A
#
# COMPACT_ATOMS: atom_id res chain seq x y z
N MET A 1 -33.43 0.52 -2.89
CA MET A 1 -32.45 -0.10 -1.96
C MET A 1 -31.08 0.37 -2.42
N THR A 2 -30.40 1.19 -1.63
CA THR A 2 -29.01 1.60 -1.91
C THR A 2 -28.10 0.41 -1.60
N THR A 3 -27.75 -0.34 -2.64
CA THR A 3 -26.78 -1.44 -2.60
C THR A 3 -25.37 -0.87 -2.52
N GLY A 4 -24.96 -0.39 -1.34
CA GLY A 4 -23.58 0.06 -1.08
C GLY A 4 -22.74 -1.07 -0.51
N SER A 5 -21.44 -1.13 -0.84
CA SER A 5 -20.52 -2.07 -0.21
C SER A 5 -20.23 -1.67 1.24
N ILE A 6 -19.95 -2.63 2.13
CA ILE A 6 -19.56 -2.32 3.54
C ILE A 6 -18.40 -1.32 3.59
N TYR A 7 -17.46 -1.46 2.64
CA TYR A 7 -16.27 -0.59 2.54
C TYR A 7 -16.59 0.85 2.12
N GLU A 8 -17.75 1.08 1.51
CA GLU A 8 -18.23 2.41 1.13
C GLU A 8 -19.08 3.02 2.26
N THR A 9 -19.82 2.19 3.00
CA THR A 9 -20.70 2.65 4.07
C THR A 9 -19.97 2.91 5.38
N GLU A 10 -19.02 2.04 5.78
CA GLU A 10 -18.27 2.20 7.04
C GLU A 10 -17.11 3.19 6.92
N TYR A 11 -16.52 3.31 5.73
CA TYR A 11 -15.41 4.22 5.44
C TYR A 11 -15.79 5.26 4.38
N GLY A 12 -16.96 5.88 4.55
CA GLY A 12 -17.53 6.84 3.61
C GLY A 12 -16.81 8.19 3.56
N ASN A 13 -16.03 8.54 4.59
CA ASN A 13 -15.36 9.83 4.69
C ASN A 13 -13.90 9.74 4.21
N ARG A 14 -13.72 9.65 2.89
CA ARG A 14 -12.39 9.61 2.26
C ARG A 14 -11.97 11.01 1.82
N PRO A 15 -10.68 11.39 1.98
CA PRO A 15 -10.17 12.61 1.40
C PRO A 15 -10.41 12.63 -0.11
N THR A 16 -10.82 13.78 -0.62
CA THR A 16 -10.91 14.03 -2.06
C THR A 16 -9.69 14.82 -2.50
N TYR A 17 -9.21 14.50 -3.69
CA TYR A 17 -8.06 15.17 -4.30
C TYR A 17 -8.53 15.85 -5.59
N PRO A 18 -7.93 16.99 -5.96
CA PRO A 18 -8.29 17.67 -7.20
C PRO A 18 -8.04 16.75 -8.39
N LYS A 19 -8.93 16.83 -9.38
CA LYS A 19 -8.65 16.22 -10.68
C LYS A 19 -7.48 16.95 -11.32
N PRO A 20 -6.59 16.23 -12.03
CA PRO A 20 -5.58 16.85 -12.87
C PRO A 20 -6.23 17.85 -13.82
N ASP A 21 -5.69 19.06 -13.91
CA ASP A 21 -6.06 20.05 -14.92
C ASP A 21 -4.79 20.45 -15.68
N GLY A 22 -4.87 20.41 -17.02
CA GLY A 22 -3.73 20.70 -17.88
C GLY A 22 -2.52 19.76 -17.70
N GLN A 23 -1.33 20.32 -17.88
CA GLN A 23 -0.06 19.60 -17.74
C GLN A 23 0.42 19.65 -16.28
N ILE A 24 0.85 18.51 -15.75
CA ILE A 24 1.46 18.39 -14.43
C ILE A 24 2.90 17.95 -14.61
N ASP A 25 3.84 18.77 -14.14
CA ASP A 25 5.25 18.39 -14.05
C ASP A 25 5.50 17.62 -12.75
N ALA A 26 6.16 16.46 -12.87
CA ALA A 26 6.48 15.59 -11.74
C ALA A 26 7.85 14.96 -11.95
N ASP A 27 8.59 14.73 -10.86
CA ASP A 27 9.83 13.95 -10.93
C ASP A 27 9.53 12.48 -11.23
N VAL A 28 8.42 11.98 -10.67
CA VAL A 28 7.92 10.61 -10.87
C VAL A 28 6.40 10.62 -10.95
N ALA A 29 5.85 10.02 -12.00
CA ALA A 29 4.41 9.74 -12.11
C ALA A 29 4.10 8.31 -11.64
N ILE A 30 3.12 8.16 -10.75
CA ILE A 30 2.67 6.88 -10.18
C ILE A 30 1.23 6.64 -10.62
N ILE A 31 0.97 5.51 -11.26
CA ILE A 31 -0.37 5.11 -11.70
C ILE A 31 -0.96 4.11 -10.70
N GLY A 32 -2.04 4.51 -10.04
CA GLY A 32 -2.76 3.72 -9.04
C GLY A 32 -2.55 4.21 -7.60
N GLY A 33 -3.65 4.56 -6.94
CA GLY A 33 -3.74 5.02 -5.55
C GLY A 33 -3.98 3.89 -4.55
N GLY A 34 -3.47 2.69 -4.83
CA GLY A 34 -3.49 1.55 -3.90
C GLY A 34 -2.34 1.61 -2.88
N LEU A 35 -2.24 0.59 -2.03
CA LEU A 35 -1.21 0.51 -0.98
C LEU A 35 0.21 0.60 -1.55
N THR A 36 0.48 -0.11 -2.65
CA THR A 36 1.78 -0.07 -3.33
C THR A 36 2.11 1.32 -3.86
N GLY A 37 1.17 1.95 -4.58
CA GLY A 37 1.38 3.28 -5.17
C GLY A 37 1.57 4.36 -4.10
N ILE A 38 0.75 4.37 -3.05
CA ILE A 38 0.89 5.31 -1.93
C ILE A 38 2.16 5.04 -1.12
N SER A 39 2.53 3.77 -0.91
CA SER A 39 3.78 3.42 -0.23
C SER A 39 5.00 3.91 -1.00
N ALA A 40 5.00 3.79 -2.33
CA ALA A 40 6.06 4.30 -3.19
C ALA A 40 6.10 5.83 -3.18
N ALA A 41 4.94 6.49 -3.30
CA ALA A 41 4.83 7.95 -3.22
C ALA A 41 5.37 8.49 -1.90
N LEU A 42 5.04 7.85 -0.77
CA LEU A 42 5.54 8.22 0.54
C LEU A 42 7.06 8.07 0.62
N THR A 43 7.62 6.95 0.17
CA THR A 43 9.07 6.73 0.15
C THR A 43 9.79 7.81 -0.66
N LEU A 44 9.27 8.16 -1.84
CA LEU A 44 9.85 9.20 -2.69
C LEU A 44 9.75 10.58 -2.03
N ALA A 45 8.60 10.91 -1.44
CA ALA A 45 8.41 12.16 -0.72
C ALA A 45 9.34 12.29 0.49
N GLU A 46 9.58 11.21 1.25
CA GLU A 46 10.56 11.16 2.34
C GLU A 46 12.00 11.42 1.84
N ALA A 47 12.30 11.05 0.60
CA ALA A 47 13.56 11.33 -0.08
C ALA A 47 13.60 12.72 -0.76
N SER A 48 12.63 13.60 -0.48
CA SER A 48 12.50 14.94 -1.10
C SER A 48 12.29 14.93 -2.63
N ILE A 49 11.89 13.79 -3.20
CA ILE A 49 11.44 13.68 -4.60
C ILE A 49 9.96 14.04 -4.63
N LYS A 50 9.49 14.69 -5.71
CA LYS A 50 8.09 15.11 -5.85
C LYS A 50 7.30 14.15 -6.75
N PRO A 51 6.70 13.08 -6.19
CA PRO A 51 5.84 12.20 -6.95
C PRO A 51 4.45 12.80 -7.18
N VAL A 52 3.82 12.42 -8.29
CA VAL A 52 2.40 12.65 -8.55
C VAL A 52 1.72 11.29 -8.68
N VAL A 53 0.66 11.08 -7.89
CA VAL A 53 -0.16 9.86 -7.93
C VAL A 53 -1.43 10.14 -8.72
N LEU A 54 -1.70 9.31 -9.73
CA LEU A 54 -2.91 9.35 -10.54
C LEU A 54 -3.75 8.10 -10.23
N GLU A 55 -4.96 8.32 -9.72
CA GLU A 55 -5.94 7.28 -9.41
C GLU A 55 -7.26 7.60 -10.13
N ALA A 56 -7.85 6.58 -10.76
CA ALA A 56 -9.09 6.74 -11.52
C ALA A 56 -10.32 6.88 -10.61
N GLY A 57 -10.28 6.27 -9.42
CA GLY A 57 -11.31 6.38 -8.39
C GLY A 57 -10.85 7.19 -7.16
N ALA A 58 -11.29 6.77 -5.98
CA ALA A 58 -10.77 7.30 -4.72
C ALA A 58 -9.50 6.52 -4.31
N ILE A 59 -8.57 7.20 -3.61
CA ILE A 59 -7.42 6.53 -3.00
C ILE A 59 -7.88 5.36 -2.14
N GLY A 60 -7.26 4.20 -2.31
CA GLY A 60 -7.60 2.97 -1.60
C GLY A 60 -8.92 2.30 -2.02
N ALA A 61 -9.62 2.75 -3.07
CA ALA A 61 -10.91 2.15 -3.46
C ALA A 61 -10.81 0.73 -4.04
N GLY A 62 -9.61 0.29 -4.45
CA GLY A 62 -9.34 -1.07 -4.91
C GLY A 62 -9.15 -2.08 -3.77
N GLY A 63 -8.47 -3.20 -4.06
CA GLY A 63 -8.22 -4.26 -3.08
C GLY A 63 -7.48 -3.79 -1.81
N SER A 64 -6.67 -2.74 -1.92
CA SER A 64 -5.89 -2.20 -0.80
C SER A 64 -6.72 -1.55 0.31
N GLY A 65 -7.91 -1.03 0.04
CA GLY A 65 -8.84 -0.54 1.08
C GLY A 65 -10.07 -1.44 1.25
N ARG A 66 -10.17 -2.53 0.47
CA ARG A 66 -11.26 -3.50 0.50
C ARG A 66 -10.76 -4.87 0.96
N ASN A 67 -10.05 -4.91 2.08
CA ASN A 67 -9.49 -6.12 2.69
C ASN A 67 -9.73 -6.13 4.21
N GLY A 68 -9.38 -7.25 4.86
CA GLY A 68 -9.59 -7.46 6.29
C GLY A 68 -8.57 -6.81 7.23
N GLY A 69 -7.62 -6.01 6.74
CA GLY A 69 -6.66 -5.28 7.58
C GLY A 69 -5.55 -6.11 8.22
N HIS A 70 -5.37 -7.37 7.80
CA HIS A 70 -4.35 -8.25 8.35
C HIS A 70 -2.95 -7.83 7.90
N LEU A 71 -2.05 -7.63 8.86
CA LEU A 71 -0.62 -7.47 8.62
C LEU A 71 0.10 -8.78 8.89
N CYS A 72 0.52 -9.47 7.82
CA CYS A 72 1.22 -10.73 7.90
C CYS A 72 2.58 -10.60 7.20
N GLN A 73 3.61 -11.31 7.67
CA GLN A 73 4.87 -11.48 6.92
C GLN A 73 4.70 -12.30 5.64
N GLY A 74 3.48 -12.76 5.38
CA GLY A 74 3.15 -13.88 4.51
C GLY A 74 3.26 -13.54 3.03
N TRP A 75 3.67 -14.56 2.30
CA TRP A 75 3.53 -14.66 0.87
C TRP A 75 2.15 -15.25 0.51
N PRO A 76 1.70 -15.18 -0.75
CA PRO A 76 0.40 -15.75 -1.14
C PRO A 76 0.24 -17.25 -0.84
N ASN A 77 1.34 -17.96 -0.62
CA ASN A 77 1.41 -19.38 -0.35
C ASN A 77 2.23 -19.64 0.93
N ASP A 78 2.11 -20.86 1.48
CA ASP A 78 3.01 -21.34 2.53
C ASP A 78 4.46 -21.14 2.12
N PHE A 79 5.25 -20.55 3.02
CA PHE A 79 6.64 -20.23 2.75
C PHE A 79 7.48 -21.49 2.52
N ASP A 80 7.15 -22.62 3.17
CA ASP A 80 7.80 -23.91 2.92
C ASP A 80 7.67 -24.33 1.44
N ARG A 81 6.55 -23.98 0.79
CA ARG A 81 6.37 -24.27 -0.64
C ARG A 81 7.16 -23.31 -1.54
N ILE A 82 7.37 -22.08 -1.09
CA ILE A 82 8.13 -21.07 -1.83
C ILE A 82 9.62 -21.38 -1.74
N SER A 83 10.14 -21.68 -0.54
CA SER A 83 11.56 -21.96 -0.32
C SER A 83 12.07 -23.15 -1.12
N ARG A 84 11.23 -24.17 -1.36
CA ARG A 84 11.56 -25.33 -2.21
C ARG A 84 11.81 -24.99 -3.69
N GLN A 85 11.44 -23.80 -4.15
CA GLN A 85 11.64 -23.33 -5.53
C GLN A 85 12.83 -22.39 -5.67
N LEU A 86 13.52 -22.10 -4.56
CA LEU A 86 14.60 -21.15 -4.46
C LEU A 86 15.85 -21.87 -3.95
N ASP A 87 17.03 -21.28 -4.17
CA ASP A 87 18.19 -21.68 -3.38
C ASP A 87 18.08 -21.17 -1.93
N GLU A 88 18.96 -21.66 -1.05
CA GLU A 88 18.94 -21.32 0.38
C GLU A 88 19.07 -19.81 0.61
N ALA A 89 19.94 -19.14 -0.13
CA ALA A 89 20.19 -17.71 0.02
C ALA A 89 18.99 -16.87 -0.46
N GLU A 90 18.38 -17.25 -1.58
CA GLU A 90 17.17 -16.64 -2.12
C GLU A 90 15.96 -16.85 -1.18
N ALA A 91 15.85 -18.03 -0.57
CA ALA A 91 14.83 -18.31 0.44
C ALA A 91 15.01 -17.40 1.66
N ASP A 92 16.23 -17.23 2.17
CA ASP A 92 16.49 -16.31 3.29
C ASP A 92 16.14 -14.86 2.94
N ILE A 93 16.48 -14.41 1.73
CA ILE A 93 16.11 -13.06 1.24
C ILE A 93 14.59 -12.91 1.19
N ALA A 94 13.87 -13.90 0.65
CA ALA A 94 12.42 -13.85 0.55
C ALA A 94 11.75 -13.86 1.93
N TRP A 95 12.27 -14.64 2.87
CA TRP A 95 11.77 -14.63 4.25
C TRP A 95 11.96 -13.25 4.88
N GLN A 96 13.18 -12.73 4.78
CA GLN A 96 13.52 -11.44 5.39
C GLN A 96 12.72 -10.29 4.77
N ALA A 97 12.49 -10.30 3.45
CA ALA A 97 11.67 -9.29 2.79
C ALA A 97 10.22 -9.24 3.34
N GLY A 98 9.64 -10.40 3.66
CA GLY A 98 8.32 -10.46 4.31
C GLY A 98 8.32 -9.87 5.72
N MET A 99 9.36 -10.17 6.50
CA MET A 99 9.54 -9.61 7.84
C MET A 99 9.78 -8.09 7.80
N ASP A 100 10.66 -7.63 6.92
CA ASP A 100 10.97 -6.21 6.73
C ASP A 100 9.73 -5.42 6.30
N ALA A 101 8.84 -6.01 5.49
CA ALA A 101 7.57 -5.39 5.13
C ALA A 101 6.65 -5.17 6.34
N VAL A 102 6.59 -6.13 7.27
CA VAL A 102 5.83 -5.98 8.53
C VAL A 102 6.43 -4.87 9.38
N ASP A 103 7.75 -4.86 9.53
CA ASP A 103 8.46 -3.86 10.31
C ASP A 103 8.31 -2.46 9.70
N LEU A 104 8.37 -2.33 8.38
CA LEU A 104 8.14 -1.08 7.67
C LEU A 104 6.74 -0.51 7.97
N VAL A 105 5.70 -1.36 7.94
CA VAL A 105 4.33 -0.94 8.27
C VAL A 105 4.25 -0.47 9.72
N LYS A 106 4.81 -1.23 10.68
CA LYS A 106 4.86 -0.83 12.10
C LYS A 106 5.58 0.50 12.31
N GLN A 107 6.73 0.69 11.68
CA GLN A 107 7.51 1.93 11.76
C GLN A 107 6.72 3.12 11.21
N ARG A 108 6.03 2.95 10.07
CA ARG A 108 5.20 4.00 9.48
C ARG A 108 3.99 4.34 10.36
N ILE A 109 3.34 3.34 10.95
CA ILE A 109 2.24 3.56 11.90
C ILE A 109 2.72 4.44 13.06
N ALA A 110 3.84 4.09 13.67
CA ALA A 110 4.42 4.86 14.77
C ALA A 110 4.81 6.28 14.33
N ARG A 111 5.58 6.41 13.24
CA ARG A 111 6.10 7.68 12.72
C ARG A 111 5.00 8.67 12.36
N TYR A 112 3.93 8.20 11.73
CA TYR A 112 2.83 9.04 11.24
C TYR A 112 1.61 9.04 12.17
N SER A 113 1.70 8.38 13.33
CA SER A 113 0.60 8.25 14.29
C SER A 113 -0.70 7.77 13.63
N ILE A 114 -0.59 6.74 12.79
CA ILE A 114 -1.73 6.17 12.06
C ILE A 114 -2.63 5.47 13.07
N ARG A 115 -3.92 5.84 13.08
CA ARG A 115 -4.91 5.21 13.97
C ARG A 115 -5.27 3.82 13.44
N CYS A 116 -4.78 2.79 14.11
CA CYS A 116 -5.10 1.38 13.87
C CYS A 116 -4.87 0.54 15.13
N ASP A 117 -5.34 -0.69 15.13
CA ASP A 117 -5.29 -1.61 16.27
C ASP A 117 -4.05 -2.51 16.24
N LEU A 118 -2.86 -1.91 16.11
CA LEU A 118 -1.58 -2.62 16.04
C LEU A 118 -0.68 -2.35 17.25
#